data_AF-A0A2N0KF45-F1
#
_entry.id   AF-A0A2N0KF45-F1
#
_cell.length_a   1.000
_cell.length_b   1.000
_cell.length_c   1.000
_cell.angle_alpha   90.00
_cell.angle_beta   90.00
_cell.angle_gamma   90.00
#
_symmetry.space_group_name_H-M   'P 1'
#
loop_
_entity.id
_entity.type
_entity.pdbx_description
1 polymer ?
#
loop_
_entity_poly.entity_id
_entity_poly.type
_entity_poly.pdbx_seq_one_letter_code
_entity_poly.pdbx_strand_id
1 'polypeptide(L)' 'MPAVDPIIRPATSDDLPAINAIYNEEIRTGVATWDYEPWTLEARERWFQDHDPAEPVLVAEVDG' A
#
# COMPACT_ATOMS: atom_id res chain seq x y z
N MET A 1 22.26 4.62 -11.77
CA MET A 1 20.95 5.26 -11.51
C MET A 1 21.19 6.24 -10.38
N PRO A 2 21.04 7.57 -10.56
CA PRO A 2 21.04 8.45 -9.40
C PRO A 2 19.92 7.98 -8.47
N ALA A 3 20.21 7.87 -7.17
CA ALA A 3 19.18 7.57 -6.18
C ALA A 3 18.20 8.75 -6.17
N VAL A 4 16.93 8.48 -6.41
CA VAL A 4 15.86 9.46 -6.26
C VAL A 4 15.44 9.39 -4.81
N ASP A 5 15.46 10.52 -4.11
CA ASP A 5 14.98 10.58 -2.73
C ASP A 5 13.44 10.47 -2.74
N PRO A 6 12.86 9.43 -2.11
CA PRO A 6 11.41 9.28 -2.08
C PRO A 6 10.75 10.35 -1.22
N ILE A 7 9.60 10.85 -1.67
CA ILE A 7 8.76 11.77 -0.90
C ILE A 7 7.77 10.94 -0.08
N ILE A 8 7.81 11.09 1.25
CA ILE A 8 6.86 10.45 2.16
C ILE A 8 5.67 11.38 2.40
N ARG A 9 4.45 10.89 2.15
CA ARG A 9 3.21 11.64 2.37
C ARG A 9 2.07 10.72 2.85
N PRO A 10 0.99 11.27 3.43
CA PRO A 10 -0.24 10.52 3.64
C PRO A 10 -0.77 9.93 2.33
N ALA A 11 -1.25 8.69 2.41
CA ALA A 11 -1.92 8.03 1.30
C ALA A 11 -3.30 8.66 1.04
N THR A 12 -3.74 8.63 -0.22
CA THR A 12 -5.11 8.95 -0.63
C THR A 12 -5.77 7.72 -1.23
N SER A 13 -7.07 7.82 -1.55
CA SER A 13 -7.79 6.74 -2.24
C SER A 13 -7.16 6.35 -3.58
N ASP A 14 -6.49 7.30 -4.24
CA ASP A 14 -5.89 7.09 -5.55
C ASP A 14 -4.63 6.21 -5.48
N ASP A 15 -4.01 6.12 -4.30
CA ASP A 15 -2.85 5.26 -4.06
C ASP A 15 -3.24 3.78 -3.82
N LEU A 16 -4.51 3.50 -3.50
CA LEU A 16 -4.96 2.16 -3.09
C LEU A 16 -4.70 1.07 -4.14
N PRO A 17 -4.88 1.29 -5.45
CA PRO A 17 -4.50 0.30 -6.46
C PRO A 17 -3.01 -0.08 -6.39
N ALA A 18 -2.11 0.89 -6.19
CA ALA A 18 -0.67 0.66 -6.10
C ALA A 18 -0.29 -0.04 -4.79
N ILE A 19 -0.84 0.41 -3.65
CA ILE A 19 -0.66 -0.24 -2.35
C ILE A 19 -1.11 -1.70 -2.41
N ASN A 20 -2.28 -1.96 -3.01
CA ASN A 20 -2.81 -3.30 -3.13
C ASN A 20 -1.96 -4.19 -4.05
N ALA A 21 -1.39 -3.62 -5.12
CA ALA A 21 -0.49 -4.36 -6.00
C ALA A 21 0.78 -4.82 -5.27
N ILE A 22 1.42 -3.92 -4.49
CA ILE A 22 2.62 -4.24 -3.70
C ILE A 22 2.29 -5.33 -2.67
N TYR A 23 1.22 -5.16 -1.90
CA TYR A 23 0.86 -6.12 -0.86
C TYR A 23 0.51 -7.50 -1.45
N ASN A 24 -0.24 -7.53 -2.56
CA ASN A 24 -0.62 -8.77 -3.22
C ASN A 24 0.57 -9.49 -3.88
N GLU A 25 1.61 -8.78 -4.29
CA GLU A 25 2.85 -9.41 -4.75
C GLU A 25 3.54 -10.14 -3.58
N GLU A 26 3.59 -9.51 -2.40
CA GLU A 26 4.12 -10.16 -1.19
C GLU A 26 3.31 -11.39 -0.80
N ILE A 27 1.96 -11.35 -0.87
CA ILE A 27 1.13 -12.54 -0.62
C ILE A 27 1.50 -13.70 -1.55
N ARG A 28 1.75 -13.42 -2.83
CA ARG A 28 1.99 -14.47 -3.83
C ARG A 28 3.38 -15.06 -3.77
N THR A 29 4.37 -14.26 -3.36
CA THR A 29 5.79 -14.58 -3.59
C THR A 29 6.63 -14.59 -2.32
N GLY A 30 6.12 -13.99 -1.25
CA GLY A 30 6.84 -13.77 -0.02
C GLY A 30 6.26 -14.52 1.18
N VAL A 31 6.69 -14.10 2.36
CA VAL A 31 6.37 -14.72 3.65
C VAL A 31 6.23 -13.68 4.77
N ALA A 32 6.29 -12.39 4.45
CA ALA A 32 6.17 -11.33 5.44
C ALA A 32 4.72 -11.17 5.92
N THR A 33 3.75 -11.59 5.11
CA THR A 33 2.33 -11.60 5.45
C THR A 33 1.87 -13.05 5.65
N TRP A 34 0.85 -13.23 6.50
CA TRP A 34 0.22 -14.55 6.72
C TRP A 34 -1.09 -14.73 5.92
N ASP A 35 -1.29 -13.89 4.91
CA ASP A 35 -2.38 -14.02 3.96
C ASP A 35 -2.01 -15.06 2.89
N TYR A 36 -2.97 -15.89 2.48
CA TYR A 36 -2.78 -16.89 1.42
C TYR A 36 -3.42 -16.48 0.09
N GLU A 37 -4.49 -15.68 0.15
CA GLU A 37 -5.23 -15.19 -1.02
C GLU A 37 -5.01 -13.70 -1.26
N PRO A 38 -4.72 -13.26 -2.50
CA PRO A 38 -4.62 -11.85 -2.83
C PRO A 38 -5.90 -11.08 -2.49
N TRP A 39 -5.72 -9.92 -1.86
CA TRP A 39 -6.81 -9.03 -1.48
C TRP A 39 -7.43 -8.33 -2.70
N THR A 40 -8.77 -8.22 -2.69
CA THR A 40 -9.49 -7.41 -3.69
C THR A 40 -9.28 -5.92 -3.44
N LEU A 41 -9.52 -5.08 -4.45
CA LEU A 41 -9.46 -3.63 -4.27
C LEU A 41 -10.51 -3.13 -3.27
N GLU A 42 -11.72 -3.70 -3.29
CA GLU A 42 -12.78 -3.37 -2.33
C GLU A 42 -12.37 -3.69 -0.88
N ALA A 43 -11.68 -4.81 -0.64
CA ALA A 43 -11.15 -5.13 0.68
C ALA A 43 -10.08 -4.11 1.12
N ARG A 44 -9.23 -3.66 0.19
CA ARG A 44 -8.24 -2.61 0.45
C ARG A 44 -8.89 -1.26 0.77
N GLU A 45 -9.97 -0.91 0.08
CA GLU A 45 -10.74 0.30 0.35
C GLU A 45 -11.35 0.28 1.76
N ARG A 46 -11.94 -0.85 2.17
CA ARG A 46 -12.46 -1.03 3.54
C ARG A 46 -11.36 -0.93 4.58
N TRP A 47 -10.24 -1.63 4.36
CA TRP A 47 -9.05 -1.52 5.20
C TRP A 47 -8.59 -0.07 5.36
N PHE A 48 -8.56 0.71 4.28
CA PHE A 48 -8.16 2.11 4.32
C PHE A 48 -9.16 2.99 5.09
N GLN A 49 -10.46 2.72 4.96
CA GLN A 49 -11.52 3.43 5.70
C GLN A 49 -11.50 3.14 7.20
N ASP A 50 -11.01 1.96 7.60
CA ASP A 50 -10.85 1.59 9.02
C ASP A 50 -9.66 2.31 9.69
N HIS A 51 -8.75 2.92 8.92
CA HIS A 51 -7.63 3.71 9.44
C HIS A 51 -8.06 5.14 9.75
N ASP A 52 -7.58 5.67 10.88
CA ASP A 52 -7.85 7.03 11.32
C ASP A 52 -6.57 7.88 11.42
N PRO A 53 -6.65 9.18 11.74
CA PRO A 53 -5.46 10.03 11.85
C PRO A 53 -4.42 9.60 12.90
N ALA A 54 -4.77 8.76 13.88
CA ALA A 54 -3.85 8.15 14.83
C ALA A 54 -3.15 6.91 14.25
N GLU A 55 -3.72 6.28 13.22
CA GLU A 55 -3.17 5.14 12.49
C GLU A 55 -2.97 5.49 10.99
N PRO A 56 -2.08 6.45 10.66
CA PRO A 56 -1.99 6.96 9.30
C PRO A 56 -1.37 5.93 8.36
N VAL A 57 -1.95 5.81 7.17
CA VAL A 57 -1.33 5.12 6.03
C VAL A 57 -0.45 6.11 5.27
N LEU A 58 0.83 5.76 5.11
CA LEU A 58 1.82 6.59 4.42
C LEU A 58 2.27 5.88 3.14
N VAL A 59 2.60 6.67 2.12
CA VAL A 59 3.23 6.21 0.88
C VAL A 59 4.58 6.89 0.68
N ALA A 60 5.48 6.17 0.02
CA ALA A 60 6.73 6.69 -0.50
C ALA A 60 6.61 6.81 -2.03
N GLU A 61 6.59 8.03 -2.54
CA GLU A 61 6.46 8.34 -3.96
C GLU A 61 7.83 8.62 -4.57
N VAL A 62 8.10 8.04 -5.73
CA VAL A 62 9.30 8.26 -6.53
C VAL A 62 8.85 8.69 -7.92
N ASP A 63 9.33 9.84 -8.38
CA ASP A 63 9.05 10.41 -9.72
C ASP A 63 7.61 10.89 -10.01
N GLY A 64 6.75 11.04 -9.01
CA GLY A 64 5.39 11.61 -9.17
C GLY A 64 4.32 10.58 -9.43
#